data_AF-A0A0G1PD55-F1
#
_entry.id   AF-A0A0G1PD55-F1
#
_cell.length_a   1.000
_cell.length_b   1.000
_cell.length_c   1.000
_cell.angle_alpha   90.00
_cell.angle_beta   90.00
_cell.angle_gamma   90.00
#
_symmetry.space_group_name_H-M   'P 1'
#
loop_
_entity.id
_entity.type
_entity.pdbx_description
1 polymer ?
#
loop_
_entity_poly.entity_id
_entity_poly.type
_entity_poly.pdbx_seq_one_letter_code
_entity_poly.pdbx_strand_id
1 'polypeptide(L)' 'GGSSRVIRSEFPEIEEFLWGDSFWADGYFVSTHSTVTEDIIKEYIRNQGEDR' A
#
# COMPACT_ATOMS: atom_id res chain seq x y z
N GLY A 1 -2.39 -9.65 1.87
CA GLY A 1 -2.79 -10.71 0.93
C GLY A 1 -4.31 -10.82 0.73
N GLY A 2 -5.08 -11.12 1.78
CA GLY A 2 -6.52 -11.43 1.65
C GLY A 2 -7.34 -10.35 0.93
N SER A 3 -7.23 -9.09 1.33
CA SER A 3 -7.91 -7.96 0.68
C SER A 3 -7.50 -7.80 -0.79
N SER A 4 -6.21 -7.90 -1.10
CA SER A 4 -5.72 -7.87 -2.49
C SER A 4 -6.32 -8.98 -3.36
N ARG A 5 -6.56 -10.17 -2.80
CA ARG A 5 -7.20 -11.28 -3.54
C ARG A 5 -8.67 -10.98 -3.82
N VAL A 6 -9.41 -10.46 -2.85
CA VAL A 6 -10.83 -10.11 -3.02
C VAL A 6 -10.98 -9.01 -4.06
N ILE A 7 -10.22 -7.93 -3.94
CA ILE A 7 -10.28 -6.78 -4.88
C ILE A 7 -10.01 -7.25 -6.32
N ARG A 8 -8.97 -8.04 -6.57
CA ARG A 8 -8.67 -8.55 -7.91
C ARG A 8 -9.75 -9.51 -8.45
N SER A 9 -10.45 -10.22 -7.57
CA SER A 9 -11.55 -11.09 -7.97
C SER A 9 -12.83 -10.33 -8.31
N GLU A 10 -13.09 -9.20 -7.65
CA GLU A 10 -14.29 -8.39 -7.84
C GLU A 10 -14.12 -7.39 -8.99
N PHE A 11 -12.91 -6.92 -9.23
CA PHE A 11 -12.58 -5.88 -10.22
C PHE A 11 -11.47 -6.36 -11.16
N PRO A 12 -11.73 -7.30 -12.09
CA PRO A 12 -10.72 -7.83 -13.01
C PRO A 12 -10.13 -6.75 -13.94
N GLU A 13 -10.83 -5.64 -14.16
CA GLU A 13 -10.37 -4.52 -14.99
C GLU A 13 -9.14 -3.79 -14.44
N ILE A 14 -8.76 -4.02 -13.17
CA ILE A 14 -7.65 -3.30 -12.54
C ILE A 14 -6.27 -3.90 -12.84
N GLU A 15 -6.19 -4.94 -13.68
CA GLU A 15 -4.97 -5.71 -13.95
C GLU A 15 -3.78 -4.81 -14.35
N GLU A 16 -4.03 -3.77 -15.15
CA GLU A 16 -3.00 -2.81 -15.57
C GLU A 16 -2.42 -1.95 -14.45
N PHE A 17 -3.11 -1.87 -13.30
CA PHE A 17 -2.70 -1.08 -12.14
C PHE A 17 -2.01 -1.91 -11.04
N LEU A 18 -1.82 -3.21 -11.28
CA LEU A 18 -1.20 -4.10 -10.29
C LEU A 18 0.32 -4.06 -10.35
N TRP A 19 0.94 -4.24 -9.18
CA TRP A 19 2.36 -4.54 -9.08
C TRP A 19 2.56 -6.06 -9.18
N GLY A 20 2.45 -6.58 -10.40
CA GLY A 20 2.40 -8.02 -10.67
C GLY A 20 1.12 -8.64 -10.08
N ASP A 21 1.27 -9.60 -9.18
CA ASP A 21 0.12 -10.24 -8.50
C ASP A 21 -0.27 -9.56 -7.18
N SER A 22 0.12 -8.30 -6.96
CA SER A 22 -0.23 -7.56 -5.75
C SER A 22 -0.96 -6.26 -6.05
N PHE A 23 -2.02 -6.03 -5.28
CA PHE A 23 -2.72 -4.75 -5.25
C PHE A 23 -2.11 -3.77 -4.24
N TRP A 24 -1.41 -4.27 -3.22
CA TRP A 24 -0.78 -3.42 -2.21
C TRP A 24 0.73 -3.40 -2.43
N ALA A 25 1.37 -2.28 -2.10
CA ALA A 25 2.81 -2.23 -1.94
C ALA A 25 3.27 -3.24 -0.87
N ASP A 26 4.50 -3.73 -1.00
CA ASP A 26 5.07 -4.68 -0.04
C ASP A 26 5.33 -4.05 1.34
N GLY A 27 5.54 -2.73 1.37
CA GLY A 27 5.73 -1.95 2.60
C GLY A 27 4.42 -1.63 3.32
N TYR A 28 4.50 -1.47 4.64
CA TYR A 28 3.41 -0.94 5.46
C TYR A 28 3.93 0.03 6.52
N PHE A 29 3.08 0.98 6.93
CA PHE A 29 3.33 1.87 8.06
C PHE A 29 2.37 1.56 9.20
N VAL A 30 2.88 1.55 10.43
CA VAL A 30 2.07 1.39 11.64
C VAL A 30 2.60 2.30 12.74
N SER A 31 1.69 3.01 13.41
CA SER A 31 2.02 3.89 14.54
C SER A 31 0.89 3.87 15.58
N THR A 32 1.23 4.19 16.82
CA THR A 32 0.24 4.42 17.88
C THR A 32 -0.54 5.72 17.60
N HIS A 33 -1.80 5.75 18.04
CA HIS A 33 -2.75 6.81 17.72
C HIS A 33 -2.29 8.20 18.21
N SER A 34 -1.47 8.27 19.27
CA SER A 34 -1.02 9.52 19.89
C SER A 34 0.17 10.19 19.21
N THR A 35 0.88 9.50 18.30
CA THR A 35 2.20 9.93 17.81
C THR A 35 2.20 10.28 16.32
N VAL A 36 1.09 10.04 15.62
CA VAL A 36 1.03 10.20 14.17
C VAL A 36 0.56 11.60 13.77
N THR A 37 1.36 12.24 12.92
CA THR A 37 0.99 13.48 12.23
C THR A 37 0.86 13.20 10.74
N GLU A 38 0.16 14.09 10.02
CA GLU A 38 0.03 14.01 8.57
C GLU A 38 1.40 14.01 7.86
N ASP A 39 2.36 14.78 8.39
CA ASP A 39 3.71 14.89 7.82
C ASP A 39 4.47 13.57 7.86
N ILE A 40 4.32 12.80 8.95
CA ILE A 40 4.93 11.47 9.10
C ILE A 40 4.35 10.50 8.06
N ILE A 41 3.04 10.53 7.84
CA ILE A 41 2.39 9.68 6.82
C ILE A 41 2.86 10.09 5.41
N LYS A 42 2.92 11.40 5.14
CA LYS A 42 3.43 11.93 3.86
C LYS A 42 4.88 11.55 3.61
N GLU A 43 5.71 11.58 4.63
CA GLU A 43 7.12 11.18 4.54
C GLU A 43 7.24 9.67 4.26
N TYR A 44 6.49 8.83 4.97
CA TYR A 44 6.44 7.40 4.69
C TYR A 44 6.03 7.10 3.25
N ILE A 45 4.99 7.78 2.73
CA ILE A 45 4.52 7.61 1.35
C ILE A 45 5.60 8.06 0.35
N ARG A 46 6.21 9.23 0.57
CA ARG A 46 7.26 9.78 -0.33
C ARG A 46 8.48 8.87 -0.42
N ASN A 47 8.85 8.22 0.68
CA ASN A 47 10.02 7.37 0.75
C ASN A 47 9.71 5.90 0.39
N GLN A 48 8.48 5.56 -0.03
CA GLN A 48 8.15 4.20 -0.48
C GLN A 48 8.98 3.83 -1.71
N GLY A 49 9.79 2.78 -1.59
CA GLY A 49 10.56 2.21 -2.70
C GLY A 49 11.98 2.77 -2.88
N GLU A 50 12.40 3.75 -2.06
CA GLU A 50 13.77 4.28 -2.09
C GLU A 50 14.81 3.27 -1.54
N ASP A 51 14.40 2.32 -0.69
CA ASP A 51 15.26 1.27 -0.12
C ASP A 51 15.36 -0.02 -0.98
N ARG A 52 15.02 0.07 -2.28
CA ARG A 52 15.09 -1.07 -3.23
C ARG A 52 16.30 -1.03 -4.15
#